data_AF-D3BFY3-F1
#
_entry.id   AF-D3BFY3-F1
#
_cell.length_a   1.000
_cell.length_b   1.000
_cell.length_c   1.000
_cell.angle_alpha   90.00
_cell.angle_beta   90.00
_cell.angle_gamma   90.00
#
_symmetry.space_group_name_H-M   'P 1'
#
loop_
_entity.id
_entity.type
_entity.pdbx_description
1 polymer ?
#
loop_
_entity_poly.entity_id
_entity_poly.type
_entity_poly.pdbx_seq_one_letter_code
_entity_poly.pdbx_strand_id
1 'polypeptide(L)'
;MNECLIRYRELEVDWFSKLKSHRILKLLDIGLQVDNMYFYGEVMFVARGLKPLLLYTYLSTVDTDLWRDYTEKVIRPSGILELPSTSSVSGMLFRLFKIDSLNSSHSDFTDCYALILDTEEKEQQQDKLVGEYIKQLVSLDLSNSKKELEFTEELLAKLLDYPAAMSEDSTPYIEVGYFNSQEKALMCYVVPQDKFQALKPTIQRHYNRYTKVNETIFNGERLTLSLVKLCDSAYN
;
A
#
# COMPACT_ATOMS: atom_id res chain seq x y z
N MET A 1 -17.10 2.97 8.27
CA MET A 1 -15.86 3.06 7.44
C MET A 1 -14.94 4.19 7.90
N ASN A 2 -15.36 5.48 7.86
CA ASN A 2 -14.47 6.58 8.27
C ASN A 2 -13.94 6.47 9.70
N GLU A 3 -14.80 6.12 10.66
CA GLU A 3 -14.39 5.93 12.05
C GLU A 3 -13.30 4.86 12.22
N CYS A 4 -13.41 3.73 11.50
CA CYS A 4 -12.38 2.69 11.49
C CYS A 4 -11.05 3.19 10.90
N LEU A 5 -11.09 4.02 9.86
CA LEU A 5 -9.88 4.59 9.24
C LEU A 5 -9.21 5.63 10.16
N ILE A 6 -10.00 6.47 10.83
CA ILE A 6 -9.49 7.40 11.85
C ILE A 6 -8.86 6.61 13.00
N ARG A 7 -9.56 5.59 13.50
CA ARG A 7 -9.05 4.72 14.57
C ARG A 7 -7.80 3.95 14.14
N TYR A 8 -7.72 3.49 12.90
CA TYR A 8 -6.52 2.85 12.36
C TYR A 8 -5.32 3.81 12.45
N ARG A 9 -5.48 5.04 11.96
CA ARG A 9 -4.44 6.08 12.03
C ARG A 9 -4.00 6.32 13.48
N GLU A 10 -4.94 6.52 14.40
CA GLU A 10 -4.64 6.76 15.81
C GLU A 10 -3.86 5.60 16.45
N LEU A 11 -4.32 4.36 16.22
CA LEU A 11 -3.66 3.16 16.73
C LEU A 11 -2.28 2.96 16.13
N GLU A 12 -2.11 3.22 14.83
CA GLU A 12 -0.82 3.09 14.16
C GLU A 12 0.18 4.13 14.68
N VAL A 13 -0.24 5.39 14.82
CA VAL A 13 0.58 6.46 15.39
C VAL A 13 0.99 6.13 16.82
N ASP A 14 0.06 5.68 17.65
CA ASP A 14 0.33 5.25 19.03
C ASP A 14 1.30 4.05 19.06
N TRP A 15 1.08 3.06 18.19
CA TRP A 15 1.92 1.87 18.11
C TRP A 15 3.36 2.19 17.73
N PHE A 16 3.59 3.01 16.69
CA PHE A 16 4.92 3.47 16.30
C PHE A 16 5.62 4.24 17.44
N SER A 17 4.90 5.10 18.15
CA SER A 17 5.45 5.88 19.27
C SER A 17 5.93 5.02 20.45
N LYS A 18 5.44 3.78 20.54
CA LYS A 18 5.75 2.81 21.60
C LYS A 18 6.67 1.68 21.13
N LEU A 19 7.18 1.73 19.89
CA LEU A 19 8.10 0.72 19.39
C LEU A 19 9.38 0.69 20.23
N LYS A 20 9.77 -0.52 20.64
CA LYS A 20 11.01 -0.73 21.39
C LYS A 20 12.21 -0.39 20.50
N SER A 21 13.25 0.21 21.07
CA SER A 21 14.44 0.66 20.33
C SER A 21 15.09 -0.44 19.49
N HIS A 22 15.14 -1.69 19.97
CA HIS A 22 15.72 -2.79 19.18
C HIS A 22 14.94 -3.10 17.89
N ARG A 23 13.61 -2.89 17.87
CA ARG A 23 12.79 -3.05 16.66
C ARG A 23 13.03 -1.89 15.70
N ILE A 24 13.13 -0.67 16.23
CA ILE A 24 13.48 0.53 15.45
C ILE A 24 14.84 0.34 14.77
N LEU A 25 15.86 -0.12 15.51
CA LEU A 25 17.19 -0.38 14.95
C LEU A 25 17.15 -1.39 13.79
N LYS A 26 16.40 -2.50 13.94
CA LYS A 26 16.26 -3.46 12.84
C LYS A 26 15.59 -2.87 11.59
N LEU A 27 14.60 -1.97 11.75
CA LEU A 27 13.97 -1.29 10.62
C LEU A 27 14.94 -0.30 9.94
N LEU A 28 15.75 0.41 10.74
CA LEU A 28 16.79 1.31 10.22
C LEU A 28 17.90 0.54 9.49
N ASP A 29 18.27 -0.64 9.97
CA ASP A 29 19.33 -1.48 9.38
C ASP A 29 18.99 -1.93 7.95
N ILE A 30 17.70 -2.04 7.62
CA ILE A 30 17.24 -2.32 6.25
C ILE A 30 16.90 -1.05 5.45
N GLY A 31 17.36 0.11 5.92
CA GLY A 31 17.25 1.39 5.23
C GLY A 31 15.91 2.11 5.37
N LEU A 32 15.01 1.64 6.23
CA LEU A 32 13.69 2.27 6.39
C LEU A 32 13.73 3.42 7.38
N GLN A 33 13.07 4.52 7.04
CA GLN A 33 12.88 5.65 7.96
C GLN A 33 11.60 5.46 8.76
N VAL A 34 11.72 5.03 10.02
CA VAL A 34 10.56 4.72 10.90
C VAL A 34 9.54 5.85 10.99
N ASP A 35 10.01 7.10 10.98
CA ASP A 35 9.15 8.27 10.99
C ASP A 35 8.29 8.44 9.73
N ASN A 36 8.51 7.67 8.67
CA ASN A 36 7.77 7.73 7.40
C ASN A 36 7.08 6.40 7.04
N MET A 37 6.99 5.45 7.98
CA MET A 37 6.49 4.08 7.74
C MET A 37 5.00 3.89 8.08
N TYR A 38 4.16 4.86 7.73
CA TYR A 38 2.73 4.79 8.07
C TYR A 38 1.91 4.17 6.95
N PHE A 39 1.14 3.12 7.27
CA PHE A 39 0.27 2.45 6.31
C PHE A 39 -1.15 3.05 6.26
N TYR A 40 -1.57 3.86 7.24
CA TYR A 40 -2.95 4.36 7.30
C TYR A 40 -3.39 5.08 6.02
N GLY A 41 -2.46 5.76 5.33
CA GLY A 41 -2.71 6.40 4.04
C GLY A 41 -3.12 5.38 2.99
N GLU A 42 -2.30 4.35 2.80
CA GLU A 42 -2.58 3.28 1.83
C GLU A 42 -3.79 2.43 2.19
N VAL A 43 -3.99 2.11 3.47
CA VAL A 43 -5.20 1.41 3.94
C VAL A 43 -6.45 2.21 3.60
N MET A 44 -6.41 3.52 3.80
CA MET A 44 -7.48 4.42 3.41
C MET A 44 -7.72 4.42 1.89
N PHE A 45 -6.67 4.46 1.07
CA PHE A 45 -6.80 4.43 -0.39
C PHE A 45 -7.40 3.10 -0.88
N VAL A 46 -7.01 1.96 -0.29
CA VAL A 46 -7.66 0.65 -0.52
C VAL A 46 -9.13 0.71 -0.11
N ALA A 47 -9.42 1.22 1.08
CA ALA A 47 -10.79 1.27 1.61
C ALA A 47 -11.75 2.15 0.79
N ARG A 48 -11.21 3.14 0.09
CA ARG A 48 -11.98 3.98 -0.85
C ARG A 48 -11.97 3.46 -2.28
N GLY A 49 -11.37 2.30 -2.51
CA GLY A 49 -11.28 1.65 -3.81
C GLY A 49 -10.49 2.46 -4.83
N LEU A 50 -9.52 3.26 -4.38
CA LEU A 50 -8.58 3.93 -5.29
C LEU A 50 -7.53 2.96 -5.82
N LYS A 51 -7.05 2.08 -4.93
CA LYS A 51 -6.10 1.01 -5.25
C LYS A 51 -6.68 -0.37 -4.89
N PRO A 52 -6.43 -1.41 -5.70
CA PRO A 52 -6.91 -2.77 -5.45
C PRO A 52 -6.44 -3.37 -4.12
N LEU A 53 -5.15 -3.19 -3.78
CA LEU A 53 -4.53 -3.82 -2.63
C LEU A 53 -3.39 -2.99 -2.05
N LEU A 54 -3.07 -3.20 -0.79
CA LEU A 54 -1.85 -2.74 -0.11
C LEU A 54 -0.97 -3.96 0.23
N LEU A 55 0.35 -3.82 0.11
CA LEU A 55 1.34 -4.78 0.57
C LEU A 55 2.06 -4.27 1.83
N TYR A 56 2.10 -5.09 2.88
CA TYR A 56 2.93 -4.88 4.07
C TYR A 56 4.24 -5.65 3.90
N THR A 57 5.28 -4.95 3.45
CA THR A 57 6.49 -5.60 2.93
C THR A 57 7.61 -5.77 3.95
N TYR A 58 7.68 -4.92 4.97
CA TYR A 58 8.81 -4.88 5.91
C TYR A 58 8.50 -5.41 7.31
N LEU A 59 7.23 -5.42 7.73
CA LEU A 59 6.89 -5.81 9.11
C LEU A 59 7.15 -7.28 9.38
N SER A 60 6.95 -8.14 8.39
CA SER A 60 7.08 -9.60 8.49
C SER A 60 8.49 -10.09 8.20
N THR A 61 9.19 -9.45 7.26
CA THR A 61 10.58 -9.75 6.88
C THR A 61 11.57 -9.42 7.99
N VAL A 62 11.34 -8.35 8.76
CA VAL A 62 12.27 -7.92 9.82
C VAL A 62 12.11 -8.71 11.11
N ASP A 63 10.87 -9.00 11.49
CA ASP A 63 10.53 -9.68 12.74
C ASP A 63 9.09 -10.21 12.68
N THR A 64 8.90 -11.52 12.61
CA THR A 64 7.56 -12.13 12.60
C THR A 64 6.71 -11.73 13.82
N ASP A 65 7.33 -11.42 14.96
CA ASP A 65 6.62 -10.93 16.14
C ASP A 65 6.18 -9.47 15.99
N LEU A 66 6.83 -8.69 15.13
CA LEU A 66 6.44 -7.31 14.82
C LEU A 66 5.15 -7.29 14.01
N TRP A 67 5.05 -8.15 13.00
CA TRP A 67 3.79 -8.33 12.25
C TRP A 67 2.63 -8.75 13.14
N ARG A 68 2.83 -9.75 14.00
CA ARG A 68 1.80 -10.21 14.95
C ARG A 68 1.36 -9.06 15.87
N ASP A 69 2.32 -8.35 16.44
CA ASP A 69 2.06 -7.21 17.32
C ASP A 69 1.30 -6.08 16.63
N TYR A 70 1.68 -5.73 15.39
CA TYR A 70 0.98 -4.73 14.58
C TYR A 70 -0.46 -5.15 14.27
N THR A 71 -0.65 -6.41 13.89
CA THR A 71 -2.00 -6.94 13.59
C THR A 71 -2.91 -6.91 14.81
N GLU A 72 -2.39 -7.30 15.98
CA GLU A 72 -3.15 -7.37 17.24
C GLU A 72 -3.44 -5.99 17.84
N LYS A 73 -2.56 -5.01 17.64
CA LYS A 73 -2.67 -3.68 18.25
C LYS A 73 -3.22 -2.59 17.34
N VAL A 74 -3.13 -2.78 16.02
CA VAL A 74 -3.56 -1.79 15.02
C VAL A 74 -4.68 -2.36 14.16
N ILE A 75 -4.39 -3.37 13.34
CA ILE A 75 -5.32 -3.82 12.28
C ILE A 75 -6.63 -4.32 12.88
N ARG A 76 -6.59 -5.35 13.74
CA ARG A 76 -7.81 -5.94 14.34
C ARG A 76 -8.61 -4.91 15.15
N PRO A 77 -8.03 -4.22 16.16
CA PRO A 77 -8.80 -3.28 16.99
C PRO A 77 -9.28 -2.03 16.25
N SER A 78 -8.76 -1.71 15.05
CA SER A 78 -9.32 -0.65 14.21
C SER A 78 -10.73 -0.99 13.70
N GLY A 79 -11.11 -2.27 13.67
CA GLY A 79 -12.35 -2.76 13.07
C GLY A 79 -12.36 -2.75 11.54
N ILE A 80 -11.22 -2.48 10.87
CA ILE A 80 -11.16 -2.43 9.40
C ILE A 80 -11.56 -3.76 8.75
N LEU A 81 -11.21 -4.88 9.39
CA LEU A 81 -11.55 -6.23 8.93
C LEU A 81 -13.01 -6.62 9.23
N GLU A 82 -13.63 -5.90 10.16
CA GLU A 82 -14.99 -6.17 10.64
C GLU A 82 -16.03 -5.26 9.97
N LEU A 83 -15.58 -4.35 9.09
CA LEU A 83 -16.45 -3.40 8.42
C LEU A 83 -17.61 -4.15 7.74
N PRO A 84 -18.83 -4.02 8.28
CA PRO A 84 -19.94 -4.78 7.77
C PRO A 84 -20.33 -4.23 6.40
N SER A 85 -20.77 -5.10 5.49
CA SER A 85 -21.29 -4.75 4.16
C SER A 85 -22.60 -3.93 4.19
N THR A 86 -22.86 -3.21 5.29
CA THR A 86 -24.17 -2.68 5.68
C THR A 86 -24.48 -1.28 5.15
N SER A 87 -23.66 -0.72 4.25
CA SER A 87 -24.00 0.53 3.56
C SER A 87 -24.56 0.24 2.18
N SER A 88 -25.75 -0.36 2.08
CA SER A 88 -26.55 -0.54 0.84
C SER A 88 -25.85 -1.19 -0.37
N VAL A 89 -24.58 -1.56 -0.22
CA VAL A 89 -23.69 -2.21 -1.16
C VAL A 89 -23.27 -3.49 -0.43
N SER A 90 -24.07 -4.53 -0.62
CA SER A 90 -23.72 -5.88 -0.20
C SER A 90 -22.38 -6.25 -0.82
N GLY A 91 -21.46 -6.86 -0.06
CA GLY A 91 -20.28 -7.51 -0.65
C GLY A 91 -18.95 -6.72 -0.64
N MET A 92 -18.75 -5.74 0.24
CA MET A 92 -17.39 -5.25 0.57
C MET A 92 -16.84 -5.97 1.79
N LEU A 93 -15.77 -6.73 1.63
CA LEU A 93 -15.06 -7.41 2.71
C LEU A 93 -13.56 -7.09 2.62
N PHE A 94 -12.95 -6.65 3.72
CA PHE A 94 -11.49 -6.55 3.77
C PHE A 94 -10.90 -7.91 4.10
N ARG A 95 -9.93 -8.35 3.29
CA ARG A 95 -9.19 -9.58 3.53
C ARG A 95 -7.73 -9.26 3.77
N LEU A 96 -7.19 -9.91 4.80
CA LEU A 96 -5.76 -9.88 5.12
C LEU A 96 -5.22 -11.29 4.97
N PHE A 97 -4.27 -11.47 4.06
CA PHE A 97 -3.66 -12.78 3.83
C PHE A 97 -2.16 -12.67 3.65
N LYS A 98 -1.48 -13.79 3.86
CA LYS A 98 -0.04 -13.90 3.68
C LYS A 98 0.26 -14.21 2.23
N ILE A 99 1.25 -13.51 1.67
CA ILE A 99 1.85 -13.81 0.38
C ILE A 99 3.19 -14.47 0.66
N ASP A 100 3.33 -15.73 0.26
CA ASP A 100 4.60 -16.44 0.43
C ASP A 100 5.65 -15.91 -0.54
N SER A 101 5.29 -15.72 -1.80
CA SER A 101 6.19 -15.13 -2.80
C SER A 101 5.40 -14.39 -3.89
N LEU A 102 5.80 -13.15 -4.12
CA LEU A 102 5.27 -12.24 -5.12
C LEU A 102 6.47 -11.50 -5.71
N ASN A 103 6.93 -11.96 -6.87
CA ASN A 103 8.17 -11.48 -7.47
C ASN A 103 7.91 -10.87 -8.85
N SER A 104 8.66 -9.82 -9.15
CA SER A 104 8.81 -9.23 -10.47
C SER A 104 10.29 -9.04 -10.78
N SER A 105 10.63 -8.45 -11.93
CA SER A 105 12.04 -8.24 -12.30
C SER A 105 12.77 -7.25 -11.40
N HIS A 106 12.05 -6.33 -10.72
CA HIS A 106 12.65 -5.33 -9.82
C HIS A 106 12.16 -5.40 -8.37
N SER A 107 11.15 -6.20 -8.07
CA SER A 107 10.57 -6.25 -6.73
C SER A 107 10.49 -7.68 -6.20
N ASP A 108 10.91 -7.86 -4.96
CA ASP A 108 10.74 -9.08 -4.18
C ASP A 108 9.81 -8.79 -3.01
N PHE A 109 8.62 -9.37 -3.04
CA PHE A 109 7.64 -9.30 -1.95
C PHE A 109 7.43 -10.68 -1.31
N THR A 110 8.51 -11.41 -1.11
CA THR A 110 8.52 -12.65 -0.33
C THR A 110 8.15 -12.40 1.12
N ASP A 111 7.34 -13.32 1.68
CA ASP A 111 6.86 -13.30 3.06
C ASP A 111 6.15 -12.00 3.47
N CYS A 112 5.46 -11.31 2.55
CA CYS A 112 4.67 -10.12 2.85
C CYS A 112 3.20 -10.45 3.17
N TYR A 113 2.44 -9.43 3.55
CA TYR A 113 0.98 -9.55 3.74
C TYR A 113 0.26 -8.56 2.83
N ALA A 114 -0.92 -8.94 2.34
CA ALA A 114 -1.75 -8.07 1.53
C ALA A 114 -3.08 -7.76 2.19
N LEU A 115 -3.47 -6.48 2.18
CA LEU A 115 -4.83 -6.04 2.49
C LEU A 115 -5.56 -5.76 1.18
N ILE A 116 -6.63 -6.50 0.93
CA ILE A 116 -7.48 -6.38 -0.26
C ILE A 116 -8.87 -5.93 0.14
N LEU A 117 -9.45 -5.05 -0.67
CA LEU A 117 -10.89 -4.80 -0.66
C LEU A 117 -11.56 -5.79 -1.64
N ASP A 118 -12.10 -6.88 -1.09
CA ASP A 118 -12.88 -7.86 -1.84
C ASP A 118 -14.25 -7.25 -2.13
N THR A 119 -14.53 -6.95 -3.40
CA THR A 119 -15.82 -6.42 -3.84
C THR A 119 -16.44 -7.37 -4.85
N GLU A 120 -17.63 -7.88 -4.54
CA GLU A 120 -18.38 -8.72 -5.49
C GLU A 120 -18.79 -7.95 -6.76
N GLU A 121 -18.93 -6.62 -6.68
CA GLU A 121 -19.60 -5.79 -7.71
C GLU A 121 -18.68 -4.94 -8.63
N LYS A 122 -17.35 -4.89 -8.44
CA LYS A 122 -16.48 -4.02 -9.26
C LYS A 122 -15.88 -4.63 -10.53
N GLU A 123 -16.48 -5.69 -11.07
CA GLU A 123 -16.10 -6.18 -12.41
C GLU A 123 -16.31 -5.15 -13.53
N GLN A 124 -17.13 -4.12 -13.32
CA GLN A 124 -17.54 -3.22 -14.41
C GLN A 124 -16.68 -1.95 -14.57
N GLN A 125 -15.80 -1.63 -13.63
CA GLN A 125 -15.00 -0.38 -13.69
C GLN A 125 -13.48 -0.57 -13.61
N GLN A 126 -13.02 -1.75 -13.21
CA GLN A 126 -11.60 -2.04 -13.07
C GLN A 126 -11.10 -2.78 -14.30
N ASP A 127 -9.81 -2.61 -14.64
CA ASP A 127 -9.16 -3.41 -15.68
C ASP A 127 -9.45 -4.90 -15.42
N LYS A 128 -10.08 -5.57 -16.38
CA LYS A 128 -10.51 -6.98 -16.26
C LYS A 128 -9.38 -7.86 -15.77
N LEU A 129 -8.15 -7.60 -16.23
CA LEU A 129 -6.95 -8.32 -15.82
C LEU A 129 -6.70 -8.18 -14.31
N VAL A 130 -6.78 -6.96 -13.77
CA VAL A 130 -6.58 -6.69 -12.33
C VAL A 130 -7.63 -7.44 -11.50
N GLY A 131 -8.89 -7.43 -11.94
CA GLY A 131 -9.96 -8.18 -11.28
C GLY A 131 -9.71 -9.69 -11.24
N GLU A 132 -9.25 -10.27 -12.35
CA GLU A 132 -8.87 -11.69 -12.42
C GLU A 132 -7.73 -12.03 -11.45
N TYR A 133 -6.72 -11.17 -11.31
CA TYR A 133 -5.62 -11.39 -10.36
C TYR A 133 -6.05 -11.26 -8.90
N ILE A 134 -6.89 -10.28 -8.56
CA ILE A 134 -7.44 -10.16 -7.20
C ILE A 134 -8.23 -11.41 -6.84
N LYS A 135 -9.04 -11.94 -7.76
CA LYS A 135 -9.77 -13.21 -7.55
C LYS A 135 -8.83 -14.38 -7.34
N GLN A 136 -7.74 -14.46 -8.11
CA GLN A 136 -6.72 -15.50 -7.91
C GLN A 136 -6.10 -15.38 -6.52
N LEU A 137 -5.65 -14.18 -6.11
CA LEU A 137 -5.06 -13.94 -4.79
C LEU A 137 -6.02 -14.35 -3.65
N VAL A 138 -7.28 -13.92 -3.73
CA VAL A 138 -8.31 -14.29 -2.74
C VAL A 138 -8.57 -15.80 -2.73
N SER A 139 -8.55 -16.47 -3.89
CA SER A 139 -8.76 -17.92 -3.96
C SER A 139 -7.63 -18.73 -3.33
N LEU A 140 -6.39 -18.23 -3.39
CA LEU A 140 -5.21 -18.91 -2.84
C LEU A 140 -5.18 -18.92 -1.31
N ASP A 141 -5.61 -17.82 -0.71
CA ASP A 141 -5.77 -17.72 0.74
C ASP A 141 -6.76 -18.78 1.25
N LEU A 142 -7.91 -18.93 0.57
CA LEU A 142 -8.93 -19.91 0.93
C LEU A 142 -8.45 -21.36 0.78
N SER A 143 -7.54 -21.65 -0.15
CA SER A 143 -7.03 -23.01 -0.37
C SER A 143 -5.86 -23.38 0.54
N ASN A 144 -5.34 -22.47 1.39
CA ASN A 144 -4.11 -22.66 2.18
C ASN A 144 -2.93 -23.18 1.32
N SER A 145 -2.93 -22.86 0.03
CA SER A 145 -1.96 -23.40 -0.92
C SER A 145 -0.83 -22.41 -1.09
N LYS A 146 0.41 -22.87 -0.85
CA LYS A 146 1.60 -22.12 -1.24
C LYS A 146 1.65 -22.04 -2.76
N LYS A 147 1.51 -20.85 -3.32
CA LYS A 147 1.65 -20.66 -4.76
C LYS A 147 2.49 -19.42 -5.01
N GLU A 148 3.56 -19.61 -5.75
CA GLU A 148 4.35 -18.54 -6.32
C GLU A 148 3.54 -17.93 -7.46
N LEU A 149 3.34 -16.61 -7.40
CA LEU A 149 2.73 -15.87 -8.48
C LEU A 149 3.80 -14.93 -9.02
N GLU A 150 4.18 -15.12 -10.28
CA GLU A 150 5.06 -14.20 -11.01
C GLU A 150 4.23 -13.06 -11.60
N PHE A 151 4.69 -11.83 -11.42
CA PHE A 151 4.02 -10.64 -11.93
C PHE A 151 4.97 -9.81 -12.79
N THR A 152 4.41 -9.16 -13.81
CA THR A 152 5.15 -8.11 -14.51
C THR A 152 5.07 -6.81 -13.71
N GLU A 153 6.05 -5.92 -13.91
CA GLU A 153 6.06 -4.59 -13.29
C GLU A 153 4.82 -3.77 -13.66
N GLU A 154 4.27 -3.93 -14.86
CA GLU A 154 3.04 -3.26 -15.28
C GLU A 154 1.83 -3.73 -14.49
N LEU A 155 1.76 -5.03 -14.21
CA LEU A 155 0.67 -5.56 -13.42
C LEU A 155 0.79 -5.15 -11.95
N LEU A 156 2.01 -5.18 -11.41
CA LEU A 156 2.29 -4.69 -10.05
C LEU A 156 1.92 -3.22 -9.91
N ALA A 157 2.33 -2.37 -10.85
CA ALA A 157 1.96 -0.96 -10.88
C ALA A 157 0.44 -0.78 -10.91
N LYS A 158 -0.30 -1.57 -11.70
CA LYS A 158 -1.78 -1.53 -11.69
C LYS A 158 -2.39 -1.98 -10.35
N LEU A 159 -1.83 -3.02 -9.73
CA LEU A 159 -2.29 -3.54 -8.43
C LEU A 159 -2.09 -2.54 -7.30
N LEU A 160 -1.00 -1.77 -7.36
CA LEU A 160 -0.65 -0.74 -6.39
C LEU A 160 -1.15 0.67 -6.77
N ASP A 161 -1.79 0.80 -7.94
CA ASP A 161 -2.27 2.04 -8.57
C ASP A 161 -1.14 3.06 -8.83
N TYR A 162 0.07 2.58 -9.15
CA TYR A 162 1.19 3.43 -9.53
C TYR A 162 1.02 3.98 -10.95
N PRO A 163 1.25 5.29 -11.18
CA PRO A 163 1.19 5.91 -12.50
C PRO A 163 2.16 5.35 -13.55
N ALA A 164 3.17 4.58 -13.12
CA ALA A 164 4.16 3.97 -13.98
C ALA A 164 4.65 2.65 -13.41
N ALA A 165 5.00 1.73 -14.29
CA ALA A 165 5.77 0.54 -13.98
C ALA A 165 7.27 0.87 -13.92
N MET A 166 8.02 0.07 -13.17
CA MET A 166 9.48 0.07 -13.27
C MET A 166 9.89 -0.49 -14.64
N SER A 167 11.04 -0.04 -15.15
CA SER A 167 11.58 -0.52 -16.41
C SER A 167 12.95 -1.17 -16.20
N GLU A 168 13.22 -2.21 -16.97
CA GLU A 168 14.51 -2.92 -16.96
C GLU A 168 15.69 -2.05 -17.43
N ASP A 169 15.41 -0.95 -18.11
CA ASP A 169 16.42 0.01 -18.54
C ASP A 169 17.09 0.66 -17.32
N SER A 170 18.42 0.83 -17.38
CA SER A 170 19.26 1.45 -16.34
C SER A 170 19.04 2.97 -16.17
N THR A 171 17.81 3.44 -16.37
CA THR A 171 17.44 4.84 -16.22
C THR A 171 17.27 5.14 -14.73
N PRO A 172 17.78 6.29 -14.25
CA PRO A 172 17.54 6.72 -12.88
C PRO A 172 16.04 6.88 -12.59
N TYR A 173 15.67 6.78 -11.32
CA TYR A 173 14.29 6.92 -10.86
C TYR A 173 14.06 8.23 -10.11
N ILE A 174 12.83 8.75 -10.20
CA ILE A 174 12.33 9.83 -9.34
C ILE A 174 11.31 9.20 -8.40
N GLU A 175 11.55 9.33 -7.10
CA GLU A 175 10.54 9.03 -6.09
C GLU A 175 9.52 10.15 -6.04
N VAL A 176 8.25 9.77 -6.09
CA VAL A 176 7.10 10.64 -5.93
C VAL A 176 6.40 10.24 -4.66
N GLY A 177 6.30 11.18 -3.71
CA GLY A 177 5.67 10.94 -2.42
C GLY A 177 4.52 11.90 -2.15
N TYR A 178 3.47 11.38 -1.52
CA TYR A 178 2.31 12.15 -1.05
C TYR A 178 2.35 12.26 0.45
N PHE A 179 2.48 13.48 0.96
CA PHE A 179 2.72 13.75 2.37
C PHE A 179 1.53 14.43 3.01
N ASN A 180 1.24 14.10 4.26
CA ASN A 180 0.24 14.83 5.03
C ASN A 180 0.80 16.15 5.60
N SER A 181 0.01 16.86 6.41
CA SER A 181 0.41 18.13 7.03
C SER A 181 1.57 18.01 8.05
N GLN A 182 1.86 16.78 8.50
CA GLN A 182 2.91 16.46 9.45
C GLN A 182 4.14 15.85 8.75
N GLU A 183 4.25 16.02 7.43
CA GLU A 183 5.31 15.47 6.58
C GLU A 183 5.42 13.95 6.64
N LYS A 184 4.35 13.25 7.01
CA LYS A 184 4.28 11.80 6.98
C LYS A 184 3.91 11.33 5.58
N ALA A 185 4.74 10.47 5.01
CA ALA A 185 4.46 9.83 3.72
C ALA A 185 3.22 8.93 3.86
N LEU A 186 2.23 9.14 2.99
CA LEU A 186 1.02 8.32 2.90
C LEU A 186 1.07 7.33 1.74
N MET A 187 1.92 7.61 0.75
CA MET A 187 2.18 6.78 -0.42
C MET A 187 3.46 7.30 -1.07
N CYS A 188 4.36 6.39 -1.42
CA CYS A 188 5.51 6.66 -2.27
C CYS A 188 5.52 5.66 -3.43
N TYR A 189 6.00 6.11 -4.59
CA TYR A 189 6.27 5.26 -5.74
C TYR A 189 7.38 5.88 -6.59
N VAL A 190 8.00 5.08 -7.44
CA VAL A 190 9.08 5.53 -8.33
C VAL A 190 8.59 5.67 -9.77
N VAL A 191 9.21 6.60 -10.50
CA VAL A 191 8.94 6.84 -11.92
C VAL A 191 10.28 6.93 -12.67
N PRO A 192 10.45 6.25 -13.81
CA PRO A 192 11.63 6.42 -14.64
C PRO A 192 11.84 7.90 -15.01
N GLN A 193 13.06 8.41 -14.78
CA GLN A 193 13.36 9.84 -14.93
C GLN A 193 13.11 10.34 -16.36
N ASP A 194 13.39 9.51 -17.37
CA ASP A 194 13.17 9.80 -18.79
C ASP A 194 11.67 9.96 -19.14
N LYS A 195 10.80 9.20 -18.48
CA LYS A 195 9.33 9.24 -18.67
C LYS A 195 8.64 10.30 -17.83
N PHE A 196 9.33 10.88 -16.84
CA PHE A 196 8.73 11.79 -15.87
C PHE A 196 7.99 12.98 -16.50
N GLN A 197 8.57 13.64 -17.51
CA GLN A 197 7.94 14.79 -18.16
C GLN A 197 6.62 14.41 -18.86
N ALA A 198 6.59 13.27 -19.54
CA ALA A 198 5.39 12.76 -20.20
C ALA A 198 4.32 12.32 -19.19
N LEU A 199 4.73 11.79 -18.03
CA LEU A 199 3.85 11.29 -16.98
C LEU A 199 3.36 12.36 -16.01
N LYS A 200 3.95 13.57 -16.01
CA LYS A 200 3.59 14.66 -15.10
C LYS A 200 2.07 14.96 -15.03
N PRO A 201 1.32 15.01 -16.16
CA PRO A 201 -0.13 15.19 -16.09
C PRO A 201 -0.87 14.02 -15.44
N THR A 202 -0.39 12.78 -15.63
CA THR A 202 -0.96 11.58 -15.00
C THR A 202 -0.66 11.57 -13.50
N ILE A 203 0.57 11.89 -13.09
CA ILE A 203 0.96 12.05 -11.68
C ILE A 203 0.09 13.11 -11.01
N GLN A 204 -0.14 14.26 -11.64
CA GLN A 204 -0.99 15.31 -11.08
C GLN A 204 -2.45 14.86 -10.90
N ARG A 205 -3.02 14.14 -11.88
CA ARG A 205 -4.38 13.58 -11.76
C ARG A 205 -4.46 12.55 -10.65
N HIS A 206 -3.45 11.67 -10.55
CA HIS A 206 -3.34 10.67 -9.50
C HIS A 206 -3.30 11.35 -8.12
N TYR A 207 -2.40 12.31 -7.93
CA TYR A 207 -2.32 13.11 -6.70
C TYR A 207 -3.63 13.82 -6.33
N ASN A 208 -4.32 14.44 -7.29
CA ASN A 208 -5.58 15.13 -7.03
C ASN A 208 -6.68 14.15 -6.56
N ARG A 209 -6.74 12.94 -7.14
CA ARG A 209 -7.68 11.88 -6.75
C ARG A 209 -7.44 11.43 -5.30
N TYR A 210 -6.18 11.23 -4.93
CA TYR A 210 -5.77 10.80 -3.59
C TYR A 210 -5.99 11.90 -2.54
N THR A 211 -5.64 13.14 -2.90
CA THR A 211 -5.86 14.33 -2.05
C THR A 211 -7.34 14.50 -1.70
N LYS A 212 -8.23 14.40 -2.68
CA LYS A 212 -9.69 14.54 -2.46
C LYS A 212 -10.22 13.50 -1.46
N VAL A 213 -9.72 12.27 -1.55
CA VAL A 213 -10.09 11.20 -0.61
C VAL A 213 -9.56 11.50 0.79
N ASN A 214 -8.30 11.93 0.90
CA ASN A 214 -7.71 12.30 2.18
C ASN A 214 -8.48 13.42 2.87
N GLU A 215 -8.78 14.51 2.13
CA GLU A 215 -9.56 15.64 2.63
C GLU A 215 -10.95 15.22 3.13
N THR A 216 -11.59 14.26 2.45
CA THR A 216 -12.92 13.76 2.83
C THR A 216 -12.90 12.99 4.16
N ILE A 217 -11.78 12.37 4.51
CA ILE A 217 -11.69 11.47 5.67
C ILE A 217 -11.08 12.18 6.87
N PHE A 218 -10.06 13.01 6.63
CA PHE A 218 -9.30 13.71 7.67
C PHE A 218 -9.63 15.21 7.70
N ASN A 219 -10.92 15.55 7.60
CA ASN A 219 -11.45 16.90 7.83
C ASN A 219 -10.74 18.03 7.05
N GLY A 220 -10.51 17.82 5.76
CA GLY A 220 -9.88 18.81 4.89
C GLY A 220 -8.36 18.85 4.97
N GLU A 221 -7.72 17.89 5.64
CA GLU A 221 -6.26 17.73 5.57
C GLU A 221 -5.86 17.49 4.11
N ARG A 222 -5.15 18.47 3.54
CA ARG A 222 -4.65 18.39 2.16
C ARG A 222 -3.29 17.72 2.14
N LEU A 223 -3.07 16.88 1.13
CA LEU A 223 -1.76 16.30 0.90
C LEU A 223 -0.81 17.34 0.28
N THR A 224 0.47 17.00 0.30
CA THR A 224 1.54 17.72 -0.37
C THR A 224 2.25 16.76 -1.32
N LEU A 225 2.52 17.21 -2.55
CA LEU A 225 3.26 16.44 -3.54
C LEU A 225 4.75 16.78 -3.42
N SER A 226 5.60 15.78 -3.17
CA SER A 226 7.06 15.94 -3.21
C SER A 226 7.69 15.03 -4.26
N LEU A 227 8.83 15.49 -4.79
CA LEU A 227 9.63 14.79 -5.79
C LEU A 227 11.06 14.70 -5.27
N VAL A 228 11.56 13.48 -5.09
CA VAL A 228 12.93 13.23 -4.66
C VAL A 228 13.64 12.48 -5.78
N LYS A 229 14.74 13.05 -6.29
CA LYS A 229 15.55 12.37 -7.30
C LYS A 229 16.39 11.30 -6.61
N LEU A 230 16.25 10.06 -7.04
CA LEU A 230 17.09 8.96 -6.58
C LEU A 230 18.30 8.87 -7.52
N CYS A 231 19.51 8.80 -6.96
CA CYS A 231 20.69 8.45 -7.72
C CYS A 231 20.82 6.92 -7.76
N ASP A 232 21.36 6.37 -8.86
CA ASP A 232 21.38 4.95 -9.26
C ASP A 232 21.90 3.91 -8.24
N SER A 233 22.29 4.31 -7.04
CA SER A 233 22.89 3.44 -6.02
C SER A 233 21.94 2.93 -4.93
N ALA A 234 20.67 3.36 -4.90
CA ALA A 234 19.78 3.10 -3.74
C ALA A 234 18.84 1.89 -3.85
N TYR A 235 18.74 1.24 -5.02
CA TYR A 235 17.78 0.15 -5.28
C TYR A 235 18.40 -1.11 -5.93
N ASN A 236 19.69 -1.36 -5.68
CA ASN A 236 20.35 -2.62 -6.08
C ASN A 236 20.31 -3.64 -4.96
#